data_AF-A0A507F7M6-F1
#
_entry.id   AF-A0A507F7M6-F1
#
_cell.length_a   1.000
_cell.length_b   1.000
_cell.length_c   1.000
_cell.angle_alpha   90.00
_cell.angle_beta   90.00
_cell.angle_gamma   90.00
#
_symmetry.space_group_name_H-M   'P 1'
#
loop_
_entity.id
_entity.type
_entity.pdbx_description
1 polymer ?
#
loop_
_entity_poly.entity_id
_entity_poly.type
_entity_poly.pdbx_seq_one_letter_code
_entity_poly.pdbx_strand_id
1 'polypeptide(L)'
;MEPVVVSALDLKRLQQKLEGVGVEERIRQMQKEDREERYRLSKARISRWDNTIAGQRRKRLQARSDRLATEEAERVRVDQEYAAEEAERRKAAIDRAKQLQYYQTDMVKNFHSKVVLFEALKERDMQVALKKERAEHEKKRDLESAREEEPKAVAARQAELHLQLEVRRRALQAQQDLLDQLRQKQAREAAETEACRREAETLSSLDEEFRQKQKEAAVKQRSQRAILRQELLNMKEELTTRNAADRELDTEESRKADEWADRKRQQNIKKKERERTWFNESQRMRQCIGEQTAKEDALIDAKIDVAVAKAMRDREEKVKRQEKEAAEKKRRQADELTTAYKSHIRRTEIQRKIQKEQDQEELKEYVRLNEQAASERKTRKQELLRKGKELQDVHLREIAVHTAQRAKDREEQLANDRATLAVHEHDDEKLHAYMKSLAAESWAQDNARLQHYVHDETSKPKDQRPWRLADKHWVDTGKRLGLTGNKYHPMDVAGTNEICRGDFLSVVGKATSRCGSAAGGATVVCRPQPSASPANSRPASSSTLISSRAGGHCKQGRPAILERLPAVHV
;
A
#
# COMPACT_ATOMS: atom_id res chain seq x y z
N MET A 1 -2.17 -12.69 146.72
CA MET A 1 -1.32 -13.85 146.39
C MET A 1 -1.83 -15.03 147.20
N GLU A 2 -2.23 -16.12 146.56
CA GLU A 2 -1.97 -17.45 147.09
C GLU A 2 -1.12 -18.17 146.03
N PRO A 3 0.21 -18.29 146.23
CA PRO A 3 1.07 -18.98 145.29
C PRO A 3 0.88 -20.49 145.45
N VAL A 4 0.34 -21.13 144.41
CA VAL A 4 0.34 -22.59 144.27
C VAL A 4 1.76 -23.02 143.92
N VAL A 5 2.46 -23.63 144.88
CA VAL A 5 3.78 -24.25 144.66
C VAL A 5 3.55 -25.64 144.07
N VAL A 6 3.66 -25.77 142.74
CA VAL A 6 3.69 -27.07 142.05
C VAL A 6 5.08 -27.68 142.20
N SER A 7 5.13 -28.95 142.62
CA SER A 7 6.40 -29.65 142.85
C SER A 7 7.14 -29.93 141.55
N ALA A 8 8.48 -29.89 141.58
CA ALA A 8 9.32 -30.13 140.42
C ALA A 8 9.11 -31.52 139.76
N LEU A 9 8.55 -32.47 140.51
CA LEU A 9 8.21 -33.82 140.01
C LEU A 9 6.96 -33.80 139.13
N ASP A 10 5.95 -33.02 139.48
CA ASP A 10 4.72 -32.90 138.68
C ASP A 10 4.95 -32.13 137.38
N LEU A 11 5.87 -31.15 137.41
CA LEU A 11 6.35 -30.45 136.22
C LEU A 11 7.02 -31.40 135.20
N LYS A 12 7.88 -32.31 135.66
CA LYS A 12 8.53 -33.30 134.77
C LYS A 12 7.55 -34.33 134.20
N ARG A 13 6.54 -34.74 134.96
CA ARG A 13 5.53 -35.72 134.53
C ARG A 13 4.55 -35.13 133.52
N LEU A 14 4.21 -33.84 133.67
CA LEU A 14 3.43 -33.09 132.69
C LEU A 14 4.23 -32.84 131.40
N GLN A 15 5.54 -32.55 131.49
CA GLN A 15 6.40 -32.41 130.31
C GLN A 15 6.45 -33.68 129.45
N GLN A 16 6.68 -34.87 130.04
CA GLN A 16 6.78 -36.11 129.25
C GLN A 16 5.46 -36.55 128.59
N LYS A 17 4.29 -36.24 129.18
CA LYS A 17 2.98 -36.53 128.55
C LYS A 17 2.63 -35.56 127.43
N LEU A 18 3.10 -34.31 127.50
CA LEU A 18 2.97 -33.31 126.43
C LEU A 18 3.92 -33.58 125.25
N GLU A 19 5.11 -34.13 125.51
CA GLU A 19 6.12 -34.36 124.47
C GLU A 19 5.90 -35.65 123.66
N GLY A 20 5.28 -36.70 124.22
CA GLY A 20 5.09 -37.99 123.53
C GLY A 20 4.05 -38.01 122.40
N VAL A 21 2.95 -37.27 122.50
CA VAL A 21 1.86 -37.25 121.49
C VAL A 21 2.25 -36.40 120.26
N GLY A 22 3.04 -35.35 120.46
CA GLY A 22 3.54 -34.51 119.36
C GLY A 22 4.57 -35.21 118.47
N VAL A 23 5.26 -36.23 118.96
CA VAL A 23 6.25 -36.98 118.16
C VAL A 23 5.55 -37.90 117.15
N GLU A 24 4.48 -38.59 117.54
CA GLU A 24 3.76 -39.50 116.64
C GLU A 24 2.99 -38.77 115.53
N GLU A 25 2.37 -37.63 115.83
CA GLU A 25 1.69 -36.80 114.82
C GLU A 25 2.66 -36.17 113.83
N ARG A 26 3.83 -35.69 114.30
CA ARG A 26 4.91 -35.20 113.43
C ARG A 26 5.43 -36.31 112.50
N ILE A 27 5.58 -37.53 113.01
CA ILE A 27 5.98 -38.68 112.18
C ILE A 27 4.93 -38.96 111.09
N ARG A 28 3.62 -38.90 111.40
CA ARG A 28 2.55 -39.06 110.40
C ARG A 28 2.52 -37.92 109.37
N GLN A 29 2.75 -36.68 109.79
CA GLN A 29 2.85 -35.54 108.89
C GLN A 29 4.05 -35.66 107.95
N MET A 30 5.23 -35.96 108.48
CA MET A 30 6.42 -36.22 107.65
C MET A 30 6.20 -37.38 106.69
N GLN A 31 5.52 -38.47 107.11
CA GLN A 31 5.20 -39.58 106.21
C GLN A 31 4.20 -39.20 105.11
N LYS A 32 3.27 -38.28 105.39
CA LYS A 32 2.32 -37.76 104.40
C LYS A 32 3.03 -36.83 103.42
N GLU A 33 3.87 -35.93 103.90
CA GLU A 33 4.70 -35.04 103.08
C GLU A 33 5.66 -35.84 102.19
N ASP A 34 6.40 -36.80 102.76
CA ASP A 34 7.27 -37.70 102.01
C ASP A 34 6.48 -38.53 100.97
N ARG A 35 5.24 -38.95 101.28
CA ARG A 35 4.36 -39.60 100.30
C ARG A 35 3.92 -38.66 99.18
N GLU A 36 3.57 -37.42 99.48
CA GLU A 36 3.18 -36.41 98.49
C GLU A 36 4.37 -35.98 97.63
N GLU A 37 5.56 -35.84 98.21
CA GLU A 37 6.80 -35.56 97.50
C GLU A 37 7.17 -36.72 96.58
N ARG A 38 7.14 -37.96 97.07
CA ARG A 38 7.35 -39.16 96.23
C ARG A 38 6.30 -39.26 95.13
N TYR A 39 5.04 -38.91 95.40
CA TYR A 39 3.98 -38.86 94.38
C TYR A 39 4.24 -37.78 93.33
N ARG A 40 4.68 -36.57 93.73
CA ARG A 40 5.07 -35.49 92.80
C ARG A 40 6.27 -35.91 91.94
N LEU A 41 7.31 -36.47 92.55
CA LEU A 41 8.50 -36.98 91.86
C LEU A 41 8.14 -38.11 90.89
N SER A 42 7.26 -39.02 91.30
CA SER A 42 6.73 -40.09 90.45
C SER A 42 5.92 -39.55 89.28
N LYS A 43 5.00 -38.60 89.52
CA LYS A 43 4.21 -37.94 88.47
C LYS A 43 5.08 -37.17 87.47
N ALA A 44 6.10 -36.47 87.95
CA ALA A 44 7.08 -35.79 87.09
C ALA A 44 7.89 -36.77 86.25
N ARG A 45 8.24 -37.94 86.81
CA ARG A 45 8.93 -39.02 86.08
C ARG A 45 8.02 -39.66 85.03
N ILE A 46 6.77 -39.99 85.38
CA ILE A 46 5.75 -40.56 84.47
C ILE A 46 5.43 -39.58 83.33
N SER A 47 5.41 -38.27 83.59
CA SER A 47 5.21 -37.26 82.54
C SER A 47 6.31 -37.25 81.48
N ARG A 48 7.49 -37.79 81.78
CA ARG A 48 8.62 -37.94 80.86
C ARG A 48 8.67 -39.31 80.20
N TRP A 49 7.73 -40.21 80.52
CA TRP A 49 7.66 -41.53 79.92
C TRP A 49 6.85 -41.49 78.63
N ASP A 50 7.52 -41.82 77.52
CA ASP A 50 6.93 -41.83 76.19
C ASP A 50 5.95 -43.00 75.96
N ASN A 51 6.04 -44.04 76.79
CA ASN A 51 5.20 -45.25 76.70
C ASN A 51 3.83 -45.10 77.38
N THR A 52 3.49 -43.93 77.94
CA THR A 52 2.17 -43.64 78.49
C THR A 52 1.20 -43.18 77.40
N ILE A 53 -0.12 -43.31 77.59
CA ILE A 53 -1.12 -42.82 76.61
C ILE A 53 -0.93 -41.32 76.33
N ALA A 54 -0.63 -40.52 77.36
CA ALA A 54 -0.34 -39.11 77.22
C ALA A 54 0.98 -38.84 76.46
N GLY A 55 2.05 -39.60 76.75
CA GLY A 55 3.33 -39.55 76.04
C GLY A 55 3.19 -39.92 74.56
N GLN A 56 2.48 -41.01 74.24
CA GLN A 56 2.19 -41.42 72.87
C GLN A 56 1.36 -40.37 72.11
N ARG A 57 0.36 -39.76 72.75
CA ARG A 57 -0.42 -38.67 72.15
C ARG A 57 0.46 -37.45 71.86
N ARG A 58 1.34 -37.06 72.78
CA ARG A 58 2.32 -35.98 72.57
C ARG A 58 3.24 -36.30 71.39
N LYS A 59 3.78 -37.52 71.32
CA LYS A 59 4.64 -37.96 70.22
C LYS A 59 3.92 -37.95 68.87
N ARG A 60 2.65 -38.39 68.81
CA ARG A 60 1.83 -38.30 67.59
C ARG A 60 1.54 -36.86 67.18
N LEU A 61 1.27 -35.97 68.13
CA LEU A 61 1.05 -34.55 67.84
C LEU A 61 2.33 -33.85 67.37
N GLN A 62 3.47 -34.14 68.00
CA GLN A 62 4.78 -33.67 67.57
C GLN A 62 5.11 -34.18 66.17
N ALA A 63 5.02 -35.50 65.92
CA ALA A 63 5.25 -36.06 64.59
C ALA A 63 4.31 -35.50 63.52
N ARG A 64 3.05 -35.19 63.86
CA ARG A 64 2.12 -34.52 62.94
C ARG A 64 2.53 -33.07 62.69
N SER A 65 2.95 -32.34 63.72
CA SER A 65 3.46 -30.97 63.60
C SER A 65 4.72 -30.93 62.75
N ASP A 66 5.66 -31.84 63.00
CA ASP A 66 6.91 -31.96 62.27
C ASP A 66 6.62 -32.28 60.79
N ARG A 67 5.68 -33.21 60.53
CA ARG A 67 5.26 -33.53 59.16
C ARG A 67 4.62 -32.34 58.44
N LEU A 68 3.73 -31.61 59.11
CA LEU A 68 3.12 -30.41 58.53
C LEU A 68 4.15 -29.31 58.28
N ALA A 69 5.10 -29.11 59.21
CA ALA A 69 6.18 -28.15 59.04
C ALA A 69 7.10 -28.53 57.87
N THR A 70 7.39 -29.82 57.67
CA THR A 70 8.15 -30.28 56.49
C THR A 70 7.36 -30.11 55.20
N GLU A 71 6.07 -30.44 55.20
CA GLU A 71 5.20 -30.26 54.02
C GLU A 71 5.07 -28.77 53.64
N GLU A 72 4.96 -27.86 54.62
CA GLU A 72 4.93 -26.41 54.39
C GLU A 72 6.29 -25.88 53.91
N ALA A 73 7.40 -26.34 54.48
CA ALA A 73 8.74 -25.97 54.02
C ALA A 73 9.00 -26.42 52.57
N GLU A 74 8.53 -27.61 52.19
CA GLU A 74 8.59 -28.09 50.80
C GLU A 74 7.75 -27.24 49.86
N ARG A 75 6.52 -26.86 50.25
CA ARG A 75 5.68 -25.95 49.45
C ARG A 75 6.34 -24.59 49.25
N VAL A 76 6.87 -24.00 50.32
CA VAL A 76 7.59 -22.71 50.24
C VAL A 76 8.82 -22.83 49.33
N ARG A 77 9.55 -23.95 49.37
CA ARG A 77 10.68 -24.18 48.45
C ARG A 77 10.22 -24.23 47.00
N VAL A 78 9.14 -24.97 46.70
CA VAL A 78 8.58 -25.05 45.35
C VAL A 78 8.07 -23.69 44.86
N ASP A 79 7.43 -22.90 45.73
CA ASP A 79 6.97 -21.56 45.38
C ASP A 79 8.14 -20.61 45.07
N GLN A 80 9.25 -20.72 45.82
CA GLN A 80 10.47 -19.96 45.55
C GLN A 80 11.14 -20.38 44.23
N GLU A 81 11.21 -21.69 43.95
CA GLU A 81 11.74 -22.21 42.68
C GLU A 81 10.89 -21.73 41.49
N TYR A 82 9.55 -21.82 41.60
CA TYR A 82 8.64 -21.35 40.57
C TYR A 82 8.74 -19.83 40.35
N ALA A 83 8.82 -19.05 41.43
CA ALA A 83 8.98 -17.60 41.34
C ALA A 83 10.32 -17.21 40.68
N ALA A 84 11.40 -17.95 40.95
CA ALA A 84 12.69 -17.76 40.30
C ALA A 84 12.62 -18.09 38.80
N GLU A 85 12.00 -19.23 38.43
CA GLU A 85 11.79 -19.59 37.03
C GLU A 85 10.94 -18.55 36.29
N GLU A 86 9.85 -18.08 36.90
CA GLU A 86 8.98 -17.07 36.30
C GLU A 86 9.70 -15.74 36.11
N ALA A 87 10.52 -15.33 37.09
CA ALA A 87 11.37 -14.16 37.00
C ALA A 87 12.38 -14.27 35.86
N GLU A 88 13.03 -15.42 35.70
CA GLU A 88 13.96 -15.68 34.59
C GLU A 88 13.24 -15.72 33.23
N ARG A 89 12.07 -16.36 33.14
CA ARG A 89 11.25 -16.35 31.91
C ARG A 89 10.82 -14.93 31.54
N ARG A 90 10.40 -14.13 32.53
CA ARG A 90 10.04 -12.72 32.33
C ARG A 90 11.24 -11.91 31.87
N LYS A 91 12.40 -12.10 32.49
CA LYS A 91 13.65 -11.43 32.11
C LYS A 91 14.04 -11.78 30.67
N ALA A 92 14.04 -13.07 30.31
CA ALA A 92 14.32 -13.52 28.96
C ALA A 92 13.32 -12.95 27.92
N ALA A 93 12.04 -12.87 28.27
CA ALA A 93 11.02 -12.26 27.41
C ALA A 93 11.26 -10.76 27.21
N ILE A 94 11.61 -10.04 28.27
CA ILE A 94 11.96 -8.60 28.22
C ILE A 94 13.23 -8.40 27.38
N ASP A 95 14.27 -9.22 27.57
CA ASP A 95 15.53 -9.09 26.84
C ASP A 95 15.34 -9.40 25.35
N ARG A 96 14.53 -10.41 25.01
CA ARG A 96 14.10 -10.68 23.64
C ARG A 96 13.34 -9.49 23.04
N ALA A 97 12.42 -8.89 23.78
CA ALA A 97 11.68 -7.72 23.32
C ALA A 97 12.60 -6.52 23.08
N LYS A 98 13.55 -6.26 23.98
CA LYS A 98 14.58 -5.21 23.81
C LYS A 98 15.44 -5.45 22.58
N GLN A 99 15.85 -6.70 22.33
CA GLN A 99 16.63 -7.06 21.15
C GLN A 99 15.84 -6.82 19.86
N LEU A 100 14.56 -7.21 19.83
CA LEU A 100 13.68 -6.95 18.69
C LEU A 100 13.47 -5.45 18.46
N GLN A 101 13.25 -4.67 19.52
CA GLN A 101 13.11 -3.22 19.43
C GLN A 101 14.39 -2.57 18.90
N TYR A 102 15.56 -3.03 19.35
CA TYR A 102 16.85 -2.57 18.84
C TYR A 102 17.01 -2.89 17.35
N TYR A 103 16.68 -4.10 16.89
CA TYR A 103 16.69 -4.45 15.47
C TYR A 103 15.65 -3.70 14.64
N GLN A 104 14.58 -3.20 15.28
CA GLN A 104 13.59 -2.36 14.63
C GLN A 104 14.05 -0.91 14.42
N THR A 105 15.12 -0.46 15.08
CA THR A 105 15.65 0.89 14.87
C THR A 105 16.16 1.07 13.44
N ASP A 106 15.91 2.23 12.85
CA ASP A 106 16.23 2.48 11.43
C ASP A 106 17.74 2.41 11.15
N MET A 107 18.57 2.78 12.13
CA MET A 107 20.03 2.71 12.00
C MET A 107 20.51 1.26 11.85
N VAL A 108 19.99 0.37 12.69
CA VAL A 108 20.30 -1.06 12.66
C VAL A 108 19.72 -1.71 11.40
N LYS A 109 18.48 -1.39 10.99
CA LYS A 109 17.89 -1.88 9.73
C LYS A 109 18.71 -1.48 8.51
N ASN A 110 19.15 -0.22 8.45
CA ASN A 110 19.98 0.27 7.36
C ASN A 110 21.30 -0.49 7.30
N PHE A 111 21.92 -0.77 8.45
CA PHE A 111 23.12 -1.59 8.51
C PHE A 111 22.87 -3.02 8.00
N HIS A 112 21.84 -3.70 8.50
CA HIS A 112 21.48 -5.05 8.03
C HIS A 112 21.21 -5.09 6.52
N SER A 113 20.55 -4.08 5.97
CA SER A 113 20.34 -3.95 4.52
C SER A 113 21.67 -3.88 3.76
N LYS A 114 22.68 -3.17 4.29
CA LYS A 114 24.03 -3.12 3.71
C LYS A 114 24.75 -4.46 3.82
N VAL A 115 24.65 -5.13 4.96
CA VAL A 115 25.23 -6.47 5.18
C VAL A 115 24.72 -7.44 4.11
N VAL A 116 23.40 -7.55 3.95
CA VAL A 116 22.76 -8.43 2.94
C VAL A 116 23.20 -8.06 1.53
N LEU A 117 23.29 -6.76 1.21
CA LEU A 117 23.78 -6.31 -0.09
C LEU A 117 25.22 -6.74 -0.35
N PHE A 118 26.12 -6.60 0.62
CA PHE A 118 27.52 -6.98 0.45
C PHE A 118 27.71 -8.49 0.39
N GLU A 119 26.88 -9.28 1.09
CA GLU A 119 26.84 -10.74 0.92
C GLU A 119 26.40 -11.13 -0.49
N ALA A 120 25.32 -10.54 -1.00
CA ALA A 120 24.84 -10.80 -2.36
C ALA A 120 25.89 -10.43 -3.42
N LEU A 121 26.66 -9.36 -3.19
CA LEU A 121 27.76 -8.98 -4.08
C LEU A 121 28.93 -9.96 -4.00
N LYS A 122 29.28 -10.47 -2.81
CA LYS A 122 30.27 -11.55 -2.65
C LYS A 122 29.83 -12.81 -3.40
N GLU A 123 28.56 -13.20 -3.24
CA GLU A 123 27.99 -14.35 -3.95
C GLU A 123 28.04 -14.15 -5.47
N ARG A 124 27.70 -12.94 -5.94
CA ARG A 124 27.78 -12.61 -7.36
C ARG A 124 29.20 -12.75 -7.90
N ASP A 125 30.21 -12.29 -7.17
CA ASP A 125 31.62 -12.43 -7.55
C ASP A 125 32.02 -13.92 -7.66
N MET A 126 31.59 -14.76 -6.71
CA MET A 126 31.79 -16.21 -6.76
C MET A 126 31.10 -16.85 -7.98
N GLN A 127 29.86 -16.46 -8.27
CA GLN A 127 29.15 -16.94 -9.47
C GLN A 127 29.83 -16.52 -10.77
N VAL A 128 30.40 -15.29 -10.83
CA VAL A 128 31.19 -14.85 -11.99
C VAL A 128 32.44 -15.70 -12.15
N ALA A 129 33.18 -15.96 -11.07
CA ALA A 129 34.37 -16.79 -11.10
C ALA A 129 34.06 -18.21 -11.60
N LEU A 130 33.05 -18.85 -11.00
CA LEU A 130 32.59 -20.18 -11.40
C LEU A 130 32.07 -20.23 -12.84
N LYS A 131 31.41 -19.16 -13.33
CA LYS A 131 31.02 -19.07 -14.75
C LYS A 131 32.23 -19.01 -15.68
N LYS A 132 33.29 -18.28 -15.30
CA LYS A 132 34.53 -18.21 -16.08
C LYS A 132 35.22 -19.58 -16.13
N GLU A 133 35.36 -20.24 -14.99
CA GLU A 133 35.94 -21.60 -14.91
C GLU A 133 35.14 -22.58 -15.78
N ARG A 134 33.81 -22.58 -15.70
CA ARG A 134 32.95 -23.42 -16.56
C ARG A 134 33.17 -23.16 -18.05
N ALA A 135 33.25 -21.89 -18.45
CA ALA A 135 33.51 -21.53 -19.85
C ALA A 135 34.91 -21.97 -20.31
N GLU A 136 35.92 -21.92 -19.43
CA GLU A 136 37.26 -22.44 -19.73
C GLU A 136 37.26 -23.96 -19.86
N HIS A 137 36.54 -24.67 -18.98
CA HIS A 137 36.38 -26.12 -19.07
C HIS A 137 35.60 -26.54 -20.32
N GLU A 138 34.54 -25.83 -20.69
CA GLU A 138 33.78 -26.08 -21.92
C GLU A 138 34.65 -25.87 -23.16
N LYS A 139 35.41 -24.77 -23.21
CA LYS A 139 36.39 -24.54 -24.29
C LYS A 139 37.41 -25.66 -24.39
N LYS A 140 37.93 -26.17 -23.26
CA LYS A 140 38.87 -27.31 -23.26
C LYS A 140 38.21 -28.57 -23.82
N ARG A 141 36.99 -28.88 -23.38
CA ARG A 141 36.21 -30.03 -23.87
C ARG A 141 35.93 -29.92 -25.37
N ASP A 142 35.50 -28.75 -25.85
CA ASP A 142 35.21 -28.55 -27.26
C ASP A 142 36.48 -28.66 -28.13
N LEU A 143 37.63 -28.19 -27.63
CA LEU A 143 38.93 -28.41 -28.28
C LEU A 143 39.32 -29.89 -28.32
N GLU A 144 39.05 -30.65 -27.26
CA GLU A 144 39.28 -32.10 -27.23
C GLU A 144 38.36 -32.84 -28.20
N SER A 145 37.07 -32.52 -28.24
CA SER A 145 36.11 -33.08 -29.20
C SER A 145 36.50 -32.75 -30.64
N ALA A 146 36.89 -31.51 -30.94
CA ALA A 146 37.38 -31.15 -32.27
C ALA A 146 38.63 -31.94 -32.66
N ARG A 147 39.57 -32.14 -31.72
CA ARG A 147 40.78 -32.97 -31.94
C ARG A 147 40.43 -34.44 -32.23
N GLU A 148 39.36 -34.97 -31.66
CA GLU A 148 38.89 -36.33 -31.93
C GLU A 148 38.12 -36.45 -33.25
N GLU A 149 37.42 -35.39 -33.68
CA GLU A 149 36.65 -35.36 -34.92
C GLU A 149 37.53 -35.22 -36.16
N GLU A 150 38.61 -34.43 -36.10
CA GLU A 150 39.57 -34.25 -37.20
C GLU A 150 40.06 -35.58 -37.82
N PRO A 151 40.61 -36.57 -37.07
CA PRO A 151 41.05 -37.83 -37.65
C PRO A 151 39.89 -38.67 -38.20
N LYS A 152 38.69 -38.61 -37.58
CA LYS A 152 37.50 -39.31 -38.08
C LYS A 152 37.04 -38.73 -39.42
N ALA A 153 37.05 -37.40 -39.55
CA ALA A 153 36.71 -36.71 -40.78
C ALA A 153 37.74 -37.00 -41.89
N VAL A 154 39.03 -37.03 -41.56
CA VAL A 154 40.09 -37.42 -42.51
C VAL A 154 39.91 -38.88 -42.95
N ALA A 155 39.65 -39.81 -42.03
CA ALA A 155 39.42 -41.22 -42.35
C ALA A 155 38.18 -41.43 -43.23
N ALA A 156 37.08 -40.71 -42.95
CA ALA A 156 35.87 -40.76 -43.78
C ALA A 156 36.15 -40.26 -45.22
N ARG A 157 36.89 -39.15 -45.38
CA ARG A 157 37.30 -38.64 -46.70
C ARG A 157 38.19 -39.63 -47.45
N GLN A 158 39.11 -40.29 -46.75
CA GLN A 158 39.96 -41.33 -47.35
C GLN A 158 39.15 -42.54 -47.80
N ALA A 159 38.17 -42.97 -47.01
CA ALA A 159 37.27 -44.07 -47.37
C ALA A 159 36.39 -43.74 -48.58
N GLU A 160 35.82 -42.53 -48.64
CA GLU A 160 35.07 -42.05 -49.81
C GLU A 160 35.93 -42.03 -51.08
N LEU A 161 37.16 -41.52 -50.97
CA LEU A 161 38.10 -41.50 -52.09
C LEU A 161 38.43 -42.92 -52.56
N HIS A 162 38.67 -43.85 -51.63
CA HIS A 162 38.94 -45.26 -51.96
C HIS A 162 37.75 -45.90 -52.71
N LEU A 163 36.53 -45.67 -52.23
CA LEU A 163 35.32 -46.15 -52.89
C LEU A 163 35.16 -45.57 -54.30
N GLN A 164 35.41 -44.27 -54.47
CA GLN A 164 35.37 -43.63 -55.78
C GLN A 164 36.40 -44.23 -56.76
N LEU A 165 37.62 -44.49 -56.28
CA LEU A 165 38.65 -45.14 -57.09
C LEU A 165 38.26 -46.57 -57.48
N GLU A 166 37.65 -47.34 -56.57
CA GLU A 166 37.15 -48.69 -56.89
C GLU A 166 36.03 -48.66 -57.94
N VAL A 167 35.06 -47.76 -57.80
CA VAL A 167 33.97 -47.59 -58.77
C VAL A 167 34.56 -47.24 -60.14
N ARG A 168 35.53 -46.31 -60.19
CA ARG A 168 36.23 -45.95 -61.43
C ARG A 168 36.98 -47.14 -62.03
N ARG A 169 37.64 -47.95 -61.21
CA ARG A 169 38.33 -49.18 -61.67
C ARG A 169 37.35 -50.17 -62.29
N ARG A 170 36.21 -50.42 -61.65
CA ARG A 170 35.16 -51.32 -62.17
C ARG A 170 34.55 -50.80 -63.47
N ALA A 171 34.32 -49.49 -63.58
CA ALA A 171 33.82 -48.88 -64.81
C ALA A 171 34.81 -49.06 -65.99
N LEU A 172 36.11 -48.87 -65.74
CA LEU A 172 37.14 -49.11 -66.75
C LEU A 172 37.20 -50.59 -67.18
N GLN A 173 37.10 -51.53 -66.23
CA GLN A 173 37.05 -52.96 -66.54
C GLN A 173 35.82 -53.31 -67.39
N ALA A 174 34.63 -52.84 -67.02
CA ALA A 174 33.41 -53.06 -67.79
C ALA A 174 33.52 -52.49 -69.21
N GLN A 175 34.21 -51.36 -69.39
CA GLN A 175 34.45 -50.77 -70.70
C GLN A 175 35.38 -51.66 -71.56
N GLN A 176 36.41 -52.26 -70.96
CA GLN A 176 37.29 -53.21 -71.65
C GLN A 176 36.53 -54.47 -72.08
N ASP A 177 35.73 -55.04 -71.17
CA ASP A 177 34.90 -56.22 -71.45
C ASP A 177 33.92 -55.96 -72.61
N LEU A 178 33.30 -54.77 -72.65
CA LEU A 178 32.39 -54.38 -73.73
C LEU A 178 33.10 -54.29 -75.09
N LEU A 179 34.34 -53.77 -75.12
CA LEU A 179 35.13 -53.71 -76.35
C LEU A 179 35.48 -55.11 -76.86
N ASP A 180 35.80 -56.03 -75.96
CA ASP A 180 36.10 -57.42 -76.34
C ASP A 180 34.85 -58.18 -76.80
N GLN A 181 33.69 -57.93 -76.18
CA GLN A 181 32.39 -58.45 -76.66
C GLN A 181 32.07 -57.93 -78.07
N LEU A 182 32.32 -56.65 -78.35
CA LEU A 182 32.13 -56.08 -79.69
C LEU A 182 33.04 -56.73 -80.73
N ARG A 183 34.31 -56.95 -80.40
CA ARG A 183 35.26 -57.67 -81.28
C ARG A 183 34.80 -59.10 -81.56
N GLN A 184 34.35 -59.82 -80.53
CA GLN A 184 33.82 -61.17 -80.68
C GLN A 184 32.56 -61.20 -81.56
N LYS A 185 31.65 -60.23 -81.38
CA LYS A 185 30.45 -60.09 -82.21
C LYS A 185 30.80 -59.84 -83.67
N GLN A 186 31.72 -58.92 -83.97
CA GLN A 186 32.18 -58.65 -85.34
C GLN A 186 32.80 -59.89 -86.00
N ALA A 187 33.57 -60.69 -85.25
CA ALA A 187 34.12 -61.94 -85.78
C ALA A 187 33.04 -62.99 -86.09
N ARG A 188 31.98 -63.07 -85.26
CA ARG A 188 30.82 -63.94 -85.52
C ARG A 188 30.03 -63.47 -86.74
N GLU A 189 29.71 -62.19 -86.83
CA GLU A 189 29.00 -61.60 -87.98
C GLU A 189 29.77 -61.84 -89.29
N ALA A 190 31.10 -61.67 -89.28
CA ALA A 190 31.93 -61.98 -90.45
C ALA A 190 31.82 -63.47 -90.86
N ALA A 191 31.91 -64.40 -89.91
CA ALA A 191 31.75 -65.83 -90.18
C ALA A 191 30.34 -66.18 -90.70
N GLU A 192 29.30 -65.54 -90.16
CA GLU A 192 27.91 -65.70 -90.63
C GLU A 192 27.71 -65.16 -92.05
N THR A 193 28.32 -64.01 -92.40
CA THR A 193 28.24 -63.49 -93.77
C THR A 193 28.93 -64.40 -94.78
N GLU A 194 30.06 -65.01 -94.43
CA GLU A 194 30.72 -66.00 -95.28
C GLU A 194 29.88 -67.27 -95.45
N ALA A 195 29.24 -67.74 -94.38
CA ALA A 195 28.31 -68.88 -94.44
C ALA A 195 27.11 -68.58 -95.34
N CYS A 196 26.48 -67.42 -95.16
CA CYS A 196 25.38 -66.95 -96.03
C CYS A 196 25.79 -66.86 -97.49
N ARG A 197 27.02 -66.45 -97.79
CA ARG A 197 27.52 -66.40 -99.18
C ARG A 197 27.59 -67.80 -99.79
N ARG A 198 28.12 -68.78 -99.05
CA ARG A 198 28.18 -70.18 -99.48
C ARG A 198 26.78 -70.77 -99.65
N GLU A 199 25.86 -70.46 -98.74
CA GLU A 199 24.46 -70.87 -98.84
C GLU A 199 23.78 -70.24 -100.07
N ALA A 200 24.01 -68.96 -100.35
CA ALA A 200 23.48 -68.29 -101.53
C ALA A 200 23.98 -68.91 -102.85
N GLU A 201 25.27 -69.29 -102.89
CA GLU A 201 25.85 -70.03 -104.02
C GLU A 201 25.14 -71.39 -104.21
N THR A 202 24.86 -72.13 -103.13
CA THR A 202 24.09 -73.38 -103.20
C THR A 202 22.62 -73.18 -103.59
N LEU A 203 21.96 -72.14 -103.06
CA LEU A 203 20.57 -71.83 -103.37
C LEU A 203 20.39 -71.42 -104.83
N SER A 204 21.32 -70.65 -105.40
CA SER A 204 21.27 -70.30 -106.83
C SER A 204 21.27 -71.55 -107.72
N SER A 205 22.07 -72.56 -107.37
CA SER A 205 22.09 -73.83 -108.10
C SER A 205 20.77 -74.61 -107.97
N LEU A 206 20.15 -74.64 -106.79
CA LEU A 206 18.83 -75.25 -106.59
C LEU A 206 17.69 -74.47 -107.27
N ASP A 207 17.78 -73.14 -107.32
CA ASP A 207 16.73 -72.28 -107.90
C ASP A 207 16.65 -72.45 -109.42
N GLU A 208 17.79 -72.71 -110.08
CA GLU A 208 17.85 -73.08 -111.50
C GLU A 208 17.18 -74.43 -111.77
N GLU A 209 17.40 -75.44 -110.92
CA GLU A 209 16.71 -76.73 -110.99
C GLU A 209 15.20 -76.60 -110.72
N PHE A 210 14.81 -75.74 -109.77
CA PHE A 210 13.41 -75.49 -109.44
C PHE A 210 12.67 -74.74 -110.55
N ARG A 211 13.31 -73.77 -111.21
CA ARG A 211 12.72 -73.04 -112.37
C ARG A 211 12.36 -73.98 -113.51
N GLN A 212 13.13 -75.04 -113.71
CA GLN A 212 12.81 -76.07 -114.70
C GLN A 212 11.53 -76.83 -114.30
N LYS A 213 11.39 -77.24 -113.04
CA LYS A 213 10.17 -77.89 -112.51
C LYS A 213 8.94 -76.97 -112.47
N GLN A 214 9.12 -75.68 -112.24
CA GLN A 214 8.02 -74.70 -112.20
C GLN A 214 7.38 -74.46 -113.58
N LYS A 215 8.16 -74.50 -114.66
CA LYS A 215 7.58 -74.44 -116.01
C LYS A 215 6.61 -75.59 -116.26
N GLU A 216 6.89 -76.77 -115.70
CA GLU A 216 6.03 -77.94 -115.80
C GLU A 216 4.76 -77.83 -114.92
N ALA A 217 4.87 -77.21 -113.74
CA ALA A 217 3.74 -77.00 -112.82
C ALA A 217 2.80 -75.85 -113.25
N ALA A 218 3.33 -74.78 -113.86
CA ALA A 218 2.54 -73.62 -114.29
C ALA A 218 1.51 -73.96 -115.38
N VAL A 219 1.82 -74.95 -116.22
CA VAL A 219 0.87 -75.52 -117.18
C VAL A 219 -0.32 -76.16 -116.45
N LYS A 220 -0.09 -76.81 -115.30
CA LYS A 220 -1.12 -77.48 -114.51
C LYS A 220 -1.97 -76.53 -113.67
N GLN A 221 -1.44 -75.39 -113.20
CA GLN A 221 -2.22 -74.45 -112.36
C GLN A 221 -3.16 -73.53 -113.13
N ARG A 222 -2.89 -73.25 -114.42
CA ARG A 222 -3.79 -72.41 -115.23
C ARG A 222 -5.21 -72.98 -115.33
N SER A 223 -5.36 -74.30 -115.26
CA SER A 223 -6.67 -74.95 -115.24
C SER A 223 -7.43 -74.75 -113.91
N GLN A 224 -6.73 -74.64 -112.77
CA GLN A 224 -7.35 -74.58 -111.45
C GLN A 224 -7.78 -73.17 -111.03
N ARG A 225 -7.03 -72.13 -111.43
CA ARG A 225 -7.30 -70.73 -111.01
C ARG A 225 -8.59 -70.11 -111.58
N ALA A 226 -9.14 -70.67 -112.65
CA ALA A 226 -10.41 -70.19 -113.20
C ALA A 226 -11.59 -70.43 -112.23
N ILE A 227 -11.50 -71.47 -111.39
CA ILE A 227 -12.59 -71.93 -110.52
C ILE A 227 -12.71 -71.04 -109.27
N LEU A 228 -11.59 -70.73 -108.61
CA LEU A 228 -11.57 -70.01 -107.32
C LEU A 228 -12.03 -68.53 -107.40
N ARG A 229 -11.96 -67.92 -108.58
CA ARG A 229 -12.23 -66.48 -108.75
C ARG A 229 -13.71 -66.11 -108.52
N GLN A 230 -14.62 -67.06 -108.71
CA GLN A 230 -16.06 -66.84 -108.50
C GLN A 230 -16.44 -66.75 -107.01
N GLU A 231 -15.73 -67.44 -106.12
CA GLU A 231 -16.12 -67.56 -104.71
C GLU A 231 -15.82 -66.29 -103.89
N LEU A 232 -14.78 -65.52 -104.25
CA LEU A 232 -14.35 -64.35 -103.48
C LEU A 232 -15.25 -63.12 -103.62
N LEU A 233 -16.07 -63.02 -104.67
CA LEU A 233 -16.91 -61.83 -104.88
C LEU A 233 -18.08 -61.74 -103.88
N ASN A 234 -18.59 -62.89 -103.42
CA ASN A 234 -19.75 -62.95 -102.54
C ASN A 234 -19.45 -62.47 -101.11
N MET A 235 -18.22 -62.66 -100.62
CA MET A 235 -17.83 -62.31 -99.25
C MET A 235 -17.66 -60.79 -99.01
N LYS A 236 -17.52 -59.98 -100.07
CA LYS A 236 -17.23 -58.54 -99.95
C LYS A 236 -18.47 -57.71 -99.57
N GLU A 237 -19.67 -58.16 -99.94
CA GLU A 237 -20.89 -57.39 -99.79
C GLU A 237 -21.36 -57.31 -98.32
N GLU A 238 -21.15 -58.38 -97.54
CA GLU A 238 -21.58 -58.49 -96.14
C GLU A 238 -20.86 -57.52 -95.16
N LEU A 239 -19.65 -57.10 -95.50
CA LEU A 239 -18.81 -56.27 -94.61
C LEU A 239 -19.17 -54.77 -94.65
N THR A 240 -19.91 -54.34 -95.68
CA THR A 240 -20.22 -52.93 -95.91
C THR A 240 -21.40 -52.40 -95.08
N THR A 241 -22.31 -53.27 -94.66
CA THR A 241 -23.55 -52.89 -93.94
C THR A 241 -23.33 -52.60 -92.46
N ARG A 242 -22.33 -53.21 -91.80
CA ARG A 242 -22.02 -53.01 -90.37
C ARG A 242 -21.45 -51.62 -90.05
N ASN A 243 -20.60 -51.08 -90.90
CA ASN A 243 -19.86 -49.83 -90.63
C ASN A 243 -20.73 -48.55 -90.74
N ALA A 244 -21.94 -48.63 -91.28
CA ALA A 244 -22.83 -47.47 -91.41
C ALA A 244 -23.59 -47.15 -90.10
N ALA A 245 -23.84 -48.15 -89.25
CA ALA A 245 -24.63 -47.98 -88.03
C ALA A 245 -23.88 -47.27 -86.88
N ASP A 246 -22.56 -47.43 -86.78
CA ASP A 246 -21.78 -46.87 -85.67
C ASP A 246 -21.56 -45.34 -85.78
N ARG A 247 -21.71 -44.73 -86.96
CA ARG A 247 -21.42 -43.29 -87.18
C ARG A 247 -22.55 -42.33 -86.78
N GLU A 248 -23.79 -42.81 -86.64
CA GLU A 248 -24.92 -41.95 -86.29
C GLU A 248 -24.96 -41.64 -84.78
N LEU A 249 -24.50 -42.55 -83.93
CA LEU A 249 -24.52 -42.43 -82.46
C LEU A 249 -23.59 -41.32 -81.92
N ASP A 250 -22.40 -41.14 -82.50
CA ASP A 250 -21.40 -40.16 -82.02
C ASP A 250 -21.83 -38.70 -82.26
N THR A 251 -22.70 -38.44 -83.24
CA THR A 251 -23.12 -37.07 -83.59
C THR A 251 -24.15 -36.47 -82.60
N GLU A 252 -24.91 -37.31 -81.89
CA GLU A 252 -25.91 -36.84 -80.92
C GLU A 252 -25.31 -36.45 -79.56
N GLU A 253 -24.18 -37.04 -79.16
CA GLU A 253 -23.55 -36.78 -77.86
C GLU A 253 -22.84 -35.42 -77.82
N SER A 254 -22.19 -35.00 -78.92
CA SER A 254 -21.48 -33.71 -78.98
C SER A 254 -22.42 -32.50 -78.85
N ARG A 255 -23.66 -32.60 -79.34
CA ARG A 255 -24.63 -31.49 -79.29
C ARG A 255 -25.10 -31.15 -77.86
N LYS A 256 -25.08 -32.11 -76.93
CA LYS A 256 -25.51 -31.94 -75.54
C LYS A 256 -24.45 -31.24 -74.67
N ALA A 257 -23.17 -31.31 -75.06
CA ALA A 257 -22.07 -30.69 -74.32
C ALA A 257 -22.04 -29.16 -74.47
N ASP A 258 -22.35 -28.63 -75.65
CA ASP A 258 -22.28 -27.19 -75.93
C ASP A 258 -23.38 -26.40 -75.20
N GLU A 259 -24.60 -26.96 -75.07
CA GLU A 259 -25.73 -26.33 -74.36
C GLU A 259 -25.53 -26.20 -72.84
N TRP A 260 -24.56 -26.91 -72.26
CA TRP A 260 -24.20 -26.82 -70.84
C TRP A 260 -23.17 -25.73 -70.56
N ALA A 261 -22.22 -25.50 -71.49
CA ALA A 261 -21.16 -24.51 -71.36
C ALA A 261 -21.70 -23.07 -71.35
N ASP A 262 -22.70 -22.76 -72.18
CA ASP A 262 -23.27 -21.41 -72.29
C ASP A 262 -24.10 -21.00 -71.06
N ARG A 263 -24.78 -21.95 -70.40
CA ARG A 263 -25.50 -21.69 -69.14
C ARG A 263 -24.59 -21.26 -68.00
N LYS A 264 -23.38 -21.81 -67.91
CA LYS A 264 -22.41 -21.45 -66.85
C LYS A 264 -21.81 -20.06 -67.04
N ARG A 265 -21.60 -19.61 -68.27
CA ARG A 265 -21.07 -18.27 -68.57
C ARG A 265 -22.03 -17.16 -68.13
N GLN A 266 -23.33 -17.31 -68.38
CA GLN A 266 -24.33 -16.31 -67.94
C GLN A 266 -24.50 -16.23 -66.41
N GLN A 267 -24.22 -17.32 -65.69
CA GLN A 267 -24.32 -17.36 -64.22
C GLN A 267 -23.22 -16.55 -63.52
N ASN A 268 -22.03 -16.43 -64.12
CA ASN A 268 -20.91 -15.67 -63.56
C ASN A 268 -20.99 -14.16 -63.82
N ILE A 269 -21.59 -13.73 -64.94
CA ILE A 269 -21.78 -12.30 -65.24
C ILE A 269 -22.73 -11.66 -64.21
N LYS A 270 -23.82 -12.35 -63.85
CA LYS A 270 -24.79 -11.87 -62.84
C LYS A 270 -24.23 -11.78 -61.41
N LYS A 271 -23.15 -12.49 -61.07
CA LYS A 271 -22.48 -12.40 -59.75
C LYS A 271 -21.63 -11.13 -59.61
N LYS A 272 -20.89 -10.75 -60.66
CA LYS A 272 -20.00 -9.59 -60.64
C LYS A 272 -20.71 -8.24 -60.63
N GLU A 273 -21.92 -8.15 -61.19
CA GLU A 273 -22.74 -6.92 -61.15
C GLU A 273 -23.35 -6.66 -59.76
N ARG A 274 -23.60 -7.72 -58.98
CA ARG A 274 -24.19 -7.63 -57.63
C ARG A 274 -23.17 -7.18 -56.57
N GLU A 275 -21.90 -7.53 -56.74
CA GLU A 275 -20.82 -7.09 -55.85
C GLU A 275 -20.45 -5.61 -56.05
N ARG A 276 -20.56 -5.08 -57.28
CA ARG A 276 -20.28 -3.67 -57.59
C ARG A 276 -21.31 -2.68 -57.04
N THR A 277 -22.56 -3.09 -56.87
CA THR A 277 -23.63 -2.23 -56.32
C THR A 277 -23.54 -2.13 -54.79
N TRP A 278 -23.23 -3.23 -54.11
CA TRP A 278 -23.01 -3.27 -52.66
C TRP A 278 -21.84 -2.39 -52.18
N PHE A 279 -20.75 -2.33 -52.94
CA PHE A 279 -19.57 -1.53 -52.57
C PHE A 279 -19.84 -0.01 -52.66
N ASN A 280 -20.62 0.45 -53.63
CA ASN A 280 -20.90 1.87 -53.84
C ASN A 280 -21.93 2.46 -52.86
N GLU A 281 -22.87 1.66 -52.34
CA GLU A 281 -23.84 2.11 -51.32
C GLU A 281 -23.20 2.30 -49.93
N SER A 282 -22.20 1.48 -49.59
CA SER A 282 -21.52 1.53 -48.28
C SER A 282 -20.59 2.75 -48.10
N GLN A 283 -20.13 3.38 -49.19
CA GLN A 283 -19.30 4.61 -49.14
C GLN A 283 -20.14 5.89 -49.01
N ARG A 284 -21.34 5.94 -49.62
CA ARG A 284 -22.25 7.11 -49.54
C ARG A 284 -22.84 7.33 -48.15
N MET A 285 -23.06 6.26 -47.38
CA MET A 285 -23.62 6.35 -46.03
C MET A 285 -22.63 6.94 -45.01
N ARG A 286 -21.32 6.76 -45.21
CA ARG A 286 -20.28 7.26 -44.29
C ARG A 286 -19.96 8.75 -44.47
N GLN A 287 -20.19 9.32 -45.65
CA GLN A 287 -19.95 10.76 -45.90
C GLN A 287 -21.10 11.66 -45.40
N CYS A 288 -22.34 11.16 -45.34
CA CYS A 288 -23.51 11.95 -44.93
C CYS A 288 -23.55 12.26 -43.40
N ILE A 289 -22.96 11.39 -42.57
CA ILE A 289 -22.97 11.53 -41.10
C ILE A 289 -21.92 12.54 -40.60
N GLY A 290 -20.82 12.75 -41.35
CA GLY A 290 -19.76 13.69 -40.99
C GLY A 290 -20.12 15.17 -41.21
N GLU A 291 -21.08 15.48 -42.10
CA GLU A 291 -21.43 16.86 -42.46
C GLU A 291 -22.53 17.48 -41.58
N GLN A 292 -23.24 16.68 -40.79
CA GLN A 292 -24.35 17.13 -39.93
C GLN A 292 -23.90 17.51 -38.51
N THR A 293 -22.92 16.79 -37.95
CA THR A 293 -22.39 17.06 -36.60
C THR A 293 -21.55 18.35 -36.52
N ALA A 294 -20.90 18.76 -37.62
CA ALA A 294 -20.10 19.99 -37.67
C ALA A 294 -20.92 21.30 -37.73
N LYS A 295 -22.24 21.25 -37.99
CA LYS A 295 -23.11 22.44 -38.11
C LYS A 295 -23.89 22.77 -36.84
N GLU A 296 -24.00 21.85 -35.89
CA GLU A 296 -24.79 22.02 -34.65
C GLU A 296 -23.98 22.70 -33.54
N ASP A 297 -22.66 22.46 -33.48
CA ASP A 297 -21.79 23.03 -32.43
C ASP A 297 -21.53 24.55 -32.58
N ALA A 298 -21.60 25.11 -33.80
CA ALA A 298 -21.33 26.53 -34.05
C ALA A 298 -22.49 27.49 -33.71
N LEU A 299 -23.70 26.97 -33.41
CA LEU A 299 -24.92 27.77 -33.18
C LEU A 299 -25.30 27.94 -31.70
N ILE A 300 -24.64 27.22 -30.79
CA ILE A 300 -24.91 27.26 -29.35
C ILE A 300 -24.13 28.38 -28.65
N ASP A 301 -22.91 28.68 -29.10
CA ASP A 301 -22.04 29.68 -28.45
C ASP A 301 -22.44 31.15 -28.70
N ALA A 302 -23.20 31.46 -29.77
CA ALA A 302 -23.57 32.84 -30.11
C ALA A 302 -24.82 33.39 -29.37
N LYS A 303 -25.51 32.59 -28.54
CA LYS A 303 -26.78 32.99 -27.88
C LYS A 303 -26.65 33.40 -26.40
N ILE A 304 -25.49 33.22 -25.77
CA ILE A 304 -25.28 33.51 -24.35
C ILE A 304 -24.89 34.99 -24.10
N ASP A 305 -24.29 35.67 -25.08
CA ASP A 305 -23.69 37.01 -24.87
C ASP A 305 -24.63 38.22 -25.05
N VAL A 306 -25.91 38.04 -25.43
CA VAL A 306 -26.84 39.17 -25.73
C VAL A 306 -27.87 39.46 -24.61
N ALA A 307 -27.99 38.62 -23.58
CA ALA A 307 -29.01 38.78 -22.52
C ALA A 307 -28.62 39.72 -21.35
N VAL A 308 -27.36 40.12 -21.21
CA VAL A 308 -26.84 40.86 -20.03
C VAL A 308 -27.01 42.39 -20.14
N ALA A 309 -27.19 42.95 -21.34
CA ALA A 309 -27.09 44.40 -21.56
C ALA A 309 -28.39 45.23 -21.36
N LYS A 310 -29.55 44.62 -21.08
CA LYS A 310 -30.86 45.33 -21.06
C LYS A 310 -31.42 45.69 -19.66
N ALA A 311 -30.80 45.27 -18.55
CA ALA A 311 -31.35 45.43 -17.19
C ALA A 311 -30.91 46.70 -16.42
N MET A 312 -30.05 47.56 -16.98
CA MET A 312 -29.41 48.67 -16.23
C MET A 312 -30.00 50.08 -16.44
N ARG A 313 -31.05 50.28 -17.25
CA ARG A 313 -31.55 51.64 -17.57
C ARG A 313 -32.82 52.14 -16.86
N ASP A 314 -33.54 51.33 -16.09
CA ASP A 314 -34.86 51.73 -15.53
C ASP A 314 -34.86 52.29 -14.08
N ARG A 315 -33.71 52.61 -13.47
CA ARG A 315 -33.61 52.98 -12.03
C ARG A 315 -33.48 54.49 -11.71
N GLU A 316 -33.25 55.36 -12.70
CA GLU A 316 -32.81 56.75 -12.45
C GLU A 316 -33.91 57.84 -12.42
N GLU A 317 -35.20 57.55 -12.71
CA GLU A 317 -36.20 58.63 -12.97
C GLU A 317 -37.10 59.08 -11.78
N LYS A 318 -37.03 58.50 -10.57
CA LYS A 318 -38.01 58.76 -9.47
C LYS A 318 -37.71 59.91 -8.47
N VAL A 319 -36.54 60.56 -8.50
CA VAL A 319 -36.08 61.44 -7.39
C VAL A 319 -36.56 62.91 -7.46
N LYS A 320 -36.94 63.44 -8.63
CA LYS A 320 -37.05 64.91 -8.82
C LYS A 320 -38.35 65.61 -8.37
N ARG A 321 -39.28 65.00 -7.62
CA ARG A 321 -40.64 65.57 -7.40
C ARG A 321 -41.00 66.16 -6.01
N GLN A 322 -40.15 66.13 -4.97
CA GLN A 322 -40.57 66.42 -3.56
C GLN A 322 -40.25 67.81 -2.97
N GLU A 323 -39.57 68.74 -3.65
CA GLU A 323 -38.99 69.92 -2.97
C GLU A 323 -39.85 71.21 -2.92
N LYS A 324 -41.08 71.26 -3.43
CA LYS A 324 -41.78 72.55 -3.68
C LYS A 324 -42.81 73.05 -2.63
N GLU A 325 -43.21 72.32 -1.59
CA GLU A 325 -44.39 72.68 -0.76
C GLU A 325 -44.15 73.43 0.58
N ALA A 326 -42.92 73.65 1.04
CA ALA A 326 -42.65 74.01 2.45
C ALA A 326 -42.70 75.53 2.85
N ALA A 327 -42.93 76.47 1.95
CA ALA A 327 -42.52 77.87 2.18
C ALA A 327 -43.55 78.83 2.87
N GLU A 328 -44.86 78.61 2.83
CA GLU A 328 -45.81 79.72 3.12
C GLU A 328 -46.27 79.96 4.58
N LYS A 329 -46.10 79.03 5.53
CA LYS A 329 -46.77 79.07 6.86
C LYS A 329 -46.28 80.13 7.89
N LYS A 330 -45.19 80.86 7.66
CA LYS A 330 -44.42 81.51 8.76
C LYS A 330 -44.85 82.93 9.16
N ARG A 331 -45.70 83.64 8.42
CA ARG A 331 -45.77 85.11 8.55
C ARG A 331 -46.74 85.67 9.61
N ARG A 332 -47.75 84.93 10.07
CA ARG A 332 -48.89 85.51 10.84
C ARG A 332 -48.73 85.60 12.37
N GLN A 333 -47.66 85.04 12.94
CA GLN A 333 -47.55 84.87 14.40
C GLN A 333 -46.88 86.03 15.16
N ALA A 334 -46.51 87.13 14.50
CA ALA A 334 -45.58 88.11 15.08
C ALA A 334 -46.22 89.17 16.00
N ASP A 335 -47.48 89.57 15.79
CA ASP A 335 -47.96 90.86 16.31
C ASP A 335 -48.57 90.80 17.72
N GLU A 336 -49.20 89.69 18.13
CA GLU A 336 -49.82 89.51 19.46
C GLU A 336 -48.80 89.51 20.62
N LEU A 337 -47.51 89.37 20.30
CA LEU A 337 -46.45 89.27 21.30
C LEU A 337 -46.21 90.55 22.12
N THR A 338 -46.58 91.72 21.60
CA THR A 338 -45.95 92.97 22.05
C THR A 338 -46.59 93.58 23.31
N THR A 339 -47.90 93.39 23.54
CA THR A 339 -48.64 94.07 24.62
C THR A 339 -48.55 93.35 25.97
N ALA A 340 -48.47 92.02 25.97
CA ALA A 340 -48.17 91.20 27.15
C ALA A 340 -46.84 91.59 27.82
N TYR A 341 -45.96 92.26 27.08
CA TYR A 341 -44.60 92.59 27.50
C TYR A 341 -44.51 93.59 28.66
N LYS A 342 -45.36 94.63 28.69
CA LYS A 342 -45.15 95.77 29.61
C LYS A 342 -45.60 95.50 31.06
N SER A 343 -46.70 94.77 31.25
CA SER A 343 -47.19 94.39 32.58
C SER A 343 -46.32 93.32 33.23
N HIS A 344 -45.73 92.46 32.40
CA HIS A 344 -44.72 91.48 32.80
C HIS A 344 -43.53 92.15 33.50
N ILE A 345 -43.01 93.26 32.97
CA ILE A 345 -41.80 93.93 33.51
C ILE A 345 -41.95 94.27 35.00
N ARG A 346 -43.06 94.86 35.44
CA ARG A 346 -43.19 95.31 36.84
C ARG A 346 -43.28 94.17 37.84
N ARG A 347 -44.00 93.08 37.51
CA ARG A 347 -44.02 91.87 38.35
C ARG A 347 -42.64 91.22 38.39
N THR A 348 -41.90 91.27 37.28
CA THR A 348 -40.54 90.73 37.23
C THR A 348 -39.58 91.49 38.15
N GLU A 349 -39.73 92.80 38.35
CA GLU A 349 -38.81 93.56 39.21
C GLU A 349 -38.91 93.21 40.70
N ILE A 350 -40.12 92.96 41.20
CA ILE A 350 -40.33 92.56 42.60
C ILE A 350 -39.87 91.11 42.79
N GLN A 351 -40.25 90.21 41.88
CA GLN A 351 -39.75 88.84 41.88
C GLN A 351 -38.22 88.81 41.80
N ARG A 352 -37.58 89.68 41.01
CA ARG A 352 -36.11 89.78 40.93
C ARG A 352 -35.45 90.10 42.26
N LYS A 353 -36.10 90.81 43.18
CA LYS A 353 -35.50 91.12 44.49
C LYS A 353 -35.55 89.91 45.42
N ILE A 354 -36.71 89.27 45.53
CA ILE A 354 -36.88 88.04 46.32
C ILE A 354 -35.99 86.92 45.74
N GLN A 355 -35.97 86.79 44.42
CA GLN A 355 -35.13 85.84 43.72
C GLN A 355 -33.64 86.08 44.02
N LYS A 356 -33.17 87.33 44.04
CA LYS A 356 -31.76 87.62 44.38
C LYS A 356 -31.36 87.15 45.78
N GLU A 357 -32.26 87.22 46.76
CA GLU A 357 -31.98 86.76 48.13
C GLU A 357 -31.98 85.23 48.20
N GLN A 358 -32.97 84.58 47.58
CA GLN A 358 -33.01 83.11 47.45
C GLN A 358 -31.80 82.59 46.66
N ASP A 359 -31.43 83.24 45.55
CA ASP A 359 -30.24 82.93 44.75
C ASP A 359 -28.95 83.08 45.57
N GLN A 360 -28.88 84.02 46.51
CA GLN A 360 -27.71 84.18 47.38
C GLN A 360 -27.57 83.05 48.39
N GLU A 361 -28.68 82.59 48.97
CA GLU A 361 -28.69 81.44 49.90
C GLU A 361 -28.43 80.14 49.16
N GLU A 362 -29.09 79.94 48.01
CA GLU A 362 -28.84 78.81 47.11
C GLU A 362 -27.40 78.79 46.61
N LEU A 363 -26.80 79.94 46.30
CA LEU A 363 -25.39 80.03 45.90
C LEU A 363 -24.46 79.62 47.04
N LYS A 364 -24.74 80.00 48.29
CA LYS A 364 -23.93 79.58 49.45
C LYS A 364 -24.00 78.07 49.67
N GLU A 365 -25.20 77.49 49.62
CA GLU A 365 -25.38 76.03 49.72
C GLU A 365 -24.76 75.30 48.52
N TYR A 366 -24.88 75.85 47.30
CA TYR A 366 -24.23 75.32 46.10
C TYR A 366 -22.71 75.34 46.22
N VAL A 367 -22.11 76.43 46.71
CA VAL A 367 -20.66 76.51 46.95
C VAL A 367 -20.24 75.47 47.98
N ARG A 368 -20.98 75.31 49.09
CA ARG A 368 -20.69 74.29 50.10
C ARG A 368 -20.77 72.87 49.53
N LEU A 369 -21.85 72.56 48.80
CA LEU A 369 -22.04 71.27 48.14
C LEU A 369 -20.98 71.01 47.06
N ASN A 370 -20.55 72.04 46.34
CA ASN A 370 -19.51 71.94 45.33
C ASN A 370 -18.13 71.73 45.96
N GLU A 371 -17.84 72.37 47.10
CA GLU A 371 -16.62 72.11 47.87
C GLU A 371 -16.59 70.68 48.44
N GLN A 372 -17.72 70.20 48.96
CA GLN A 372 -17.89 68.80 49.40
C GLN A 372 -17.75 67.82 48.23
N ALA A 373 -18.40 68.09 47.10
CA ALA A 373 -18.24 67.27 45.89
C ALA A 373 -16.81 67.31 45.35
N ALA A 374 -16.10 68.44 45.47
CA ALA A 374 -14.71 68.57 45.06
C ALA A 374 -13.77 67.78 46.00
N SER A 375 -14.01 67.79 47.31
CA SER A 375 -13.23 66.99 48.27
C SER A 375 -13.48 65.49 48.06
N GLU A 376 -14.73 65.08 47.86
CA GLU A 376 -15.08 63.70 47.49
C GLU A 376 -14.47 63.25 46.16
N ARG A 377 -14.46 64.13 45.14
CA ARG A 377 -13.78 63.82 43.86
C ARG A 377 -12.28 63.62 44.06
N LYS A 378 -11.65 64.43 44.92
CA LYS A 378 -10.23 64.29 45.26
C LYS A 378 -9.95 62.97 45.98
N THR A 379 -10.75 62.60 46.97
CA THR A 379 -10.58 61.33 47.70
C THR A 379 -10.83 60.13 46.79
N ARG A 380 -11.92 60.13 45.99
CA ARG A 380 -12.19 59.08 44.98
C ARG A 380 -11.06 58.95 43.97
N LYS A 381 -10.50 60.07 43.49
CA LYS A 381 -9.35 60.05 42.57
C LYS A 381 -8.12 59.44 43.25
N GLN A 382 -7.83 59.78 44.50
CA GLN A 382 -6.72 59.18 45.25
C GLN A 382 -6.92 57.67 45.46
N GLU A 383 -8.13 57.24 45.81
CA GLU A 383 -8.46 55.82 45.95
C GLU A 383 -8.32 55.05 44.64
N LEU A 384 -8.79 55.61 43.52
CA LEU A 384 -8.63 55.01 42.20
C LEU A 384 -7.16 54.89 41.80
N LEU A 385 -6.34 55.91 42.07
CA LEU A 385 -4.90 55.86 41.84
C LEU A 385 -4.24 54.79 42.73
N ARG A 386 -4.66 54.66 43.99
CA ARG A 386 -4.14 53.63 44.90
C ARG A 386 -4.47 52.23 44.39
N LYS A 387 -5.74 51.97 44.04
CA LYS A 387 -6.19 50.69 43.45
C LYS A 387 -5.50 50.39 42.12
N GLY A 388 -5.28 51.42 41.29
CA GLY A 388 -4.55 51.30 40.02
C GLY A 388 -3.09 50.87 40.23
N LYS A 389 -2.41 51.44 41.23
CA LYS A 389 -1.05 51.02 41.63
C LYS A 389 -1.04 49.59 42.17
N GLU A 390 -1.98 49.25 43.05
CA GLU A 390 -2.11 47.90 43.62
C GLU A 390 -2.28 46.85 42.49
N LEU A 391 -3.12 47.14 41.48
CA LEU A 391 -3.31 46.26 40.32
C LEU A 391 -2.05 46.16 39.45
N GLN A 392 -1.36 47.29 39.21
CA GLN A 392 -0.10 47.31 38.46
C GLN A 392 0.96 46.45 39.15
N ASP A 393 1.07 46.54 40.48
CA ASP A 393 2.00 45.71 41.26
C ASP A 393 1.67 44.22 41.15
N VAL A 394 0.38 43.86 41.12
CA VAL A 394 -0.05 42.46 40.90
C VAL A 394 0.39 41.99 39.50
N HIS A 395 0.14 42.78 38.45
CA HIS A 395 0.57 42.41 37.10
C HIS A 395 2.09 42.32 36.95
N LEU A 396 2.85 43.20 37.61
CA LEU A 396 4.32 43.11 37.63
C LEU A 396 4.79 41.80 38.29
N ARG A 397 4.14 41.39 39.39
CA ARG A 397 4.42 40.09 40.03
C ARG A 397 4.05 38.92 39.12
N GLU A 398 2.89 38.96 38.46
CA GLU A 398 2.47 37.93 37.49
C GLU A 398 3.47 37.81 36.33
N ILE A 399 3.91 38.94 35.76
CA ILE A 399 4.93 38.96 34.72
C ILE A 399 6.24 38.34 35.23
N ALA A 400 6.68 38.69 36.45
CA ALA A 400 7.88 38.12 37.05
C ALA A 400 7.75 36.59 37.24
N VAL A 401 6.59 36.11 37.70
CA VAL A 401 6.32 34.67 37.85
C VAL A 401 6.32 33.96 36.49
N HIS A 402 5.61 34.50 35.49
CA HIS A 402 5.56 33.91 34.15
C HIS A 402 6.92 33.91 33.44
N THR A 403 7.71 34.96 33.60
CA THR A 403 9.07 35.03 33.02
C THR A 403 10.01 34.02 33.69
N ALA A 404 9.94 33.87 35.01
CA ALA A 404 10.68 32.84 35.73
C ALA A 404 10.24 31.43 35.31
N GLN A 405 8.94 31.19 35.14
CA GLN A 405 8.44 29.89 34.67
C GLN A 405 8.93 29.58 33.25
N ARG A 406 8.82 30.52 32.31
CA ARG A 406 9.35 30.34 30.94
C ARG A 406 10.87 30.14 30.90
N ALA A 407 11.61 30.68 31.86
CA ALA A 407 13.04 30.40 31.99
C ALA A 407 13.26 28.94 32.42
N LYS A 408 12.54 28.48 33.44
CA LYS A 408 12.57 27.08 33.89
C LYS A 408 12.17 26.10 32.79
N ASP A 409 11.05 26.36 32.10
CA ASP A 409 10.57 25.50 31.01
C ASP A 409 11.61 25.39 29.89
N ARG A 410 12.34 26.48 29.57
CA ARG A 410 13.44 26.47 28.60
C ARG A 410 14.65 25.68 29.10
N GLU A 411 15.01 25.82 30.37
CA GLU A 411 16.09 25.02 30.97
C GLU A 411 15.75 23.53 30.97
N GLU A 412 14.50 23.18 31.29
CA GLU A 412 14.00 21.80 31.22
C GLU A 412 14.00 21.26 29.79
N GLN A 413 13.58 22.06 28.80
CA GLN A 413 13.68 21.70 27.38
C GLN A 413 15.12 21.43 26.97
N LEU A 414 16.05 22.33 27.29
CA LEU A 414 17.47 22.15 27.00
C LEU A 414 18.05 20.92 27.71
N ALA A 415 17.61 20.63 28.93
CA ALA A 415 18.01 19.43 29.66
C ALA A 415 17.48 18.15 28.98
N ASN A 416 16.22 18.15 28.55
CA ASN A 416 15.59 17.04 27.82
C ASN A 416 16.26 16.82 26.46
N ASP A 417 16.59 17.89 25.75
CA ASP A 417 17.31 17.82 24.47
C ASP A 417 18.69 17.21 24.66
N ARG A 418 19.44 17.66 25.68
CA ARG A 418 20.74 17.07 26.05
C ARG A 418 20.63 15.60 26.42
N ALA A 419 19.61 15.22 27.20
CA ALA A 419 19.37 13.82 27.57
C ALA A 419 19.03 12.96 26.35
N THR A 420 18.22 13.48 25.42
CA THR A 420 17.85 12.80 24.17
C THR A 420 19.06 12.60 23.28
N LEU A 421 19.91 13.63 23.14
CA LEU A 421 21.17 13.52 22.42
C LEU A 421 22.09 12.47 23.06
N ALA A 422 22.25 12.47 24.38
CA ALA A 422 23.06 11.47 25.08
C ALA A 422 22.56 10.04 24.85
N VAL A 423 21.24 9.81 24.81
CA VAL A 423 20.66 8.50 24.45
C VAL A 423 21.01 8.12 23.02
N HIS A 424 20.89 9.05 22.07
CA HIS A 424 21.28 8.80 20.67
C HIS A 424 22.77 8.47 20.52
N GLU A 425 23.65 9.19 21.23
CA GLU A 425 25.09 8.91 21.22
C GLU A 425 25.38 7.52 21.77
N HIS A 426 24.72 7.13 22.86
CA HIS A 426 24.88 5.81 23.43
C HIS A 426 24.37 4.69 22.49
N ASP A 427 23.29 4.94 21.75
CA ASP A 427 22.78 4.00 20.76
C ASP A 427 23.69 3.90 19.51
N ASP A 428 24.31 5.01 19.09
CA ASP A 428 25.32 5.02 18.04
C ASP A 428 26.58 4.24 18.46
N GLU A 429 27.04 4.40 19.71
CA GLU A 429 28.16 3.62 20.27
C GLU A 429 27.85 2.12 20.31
N LYS A 430 26.65 1.75 20.76
CA LYS A 430 26.17 0.35 20.72
C LYS A 430 26.13 -0.18 19.28
N LEU A 431 25.66 0.61 18.33
CA LEU A 431 25.63 0.23 16.93
C LEU A 431 27.04 0.02 16.39
N HIS A 432 27.99 0.90 16.71
CA HIS A 432 29.39 0.75 16.27
C HIS A 432 30.05 -0.47 16.89
N ALA A 433 29.80 -0.76 18.17
CA ALA A 433 30.27 -1.97 18.83
C ALA A 433 29.69 -3.22 18.15
N TYR A 434 28.38 -3.20 17.83
CA TYR A 434 27.71 -4.27 17.10
C TYR A 434 28.23 -4.45 15.67
N MET A 435 28.47 -3.36 14.94
CA MET A 435 29.07 -3.40 13.60
C MET A 435 30.46 -4.03 13.64
N LYS A 436 31.28 -3.66 14.62
CA LYS A 436 32.62 -4.24 14.81
C LYS A 436 32.56 -5.72 15.20
N SER A 437 31.63 -6.11 16.08
CA SER A 437 31.47 -7.52 16.45
C SER A 437 31.04 -8.36 15.24
N LEU A 438 30.09 -7.85 14.44
CA LEU A 438 29.64 -8.54 13.23
C LEU A 438 30.76 -8.63 12.19
N ALA A 439 31.54 -7.57 12.00
CA ALA A 439 32.69 -7.58 11.09
C ALA A 439 33.79 -8.56 11.52
N ALA A 440 33.89 -8.85 12.82
CA ALA A 440 34.84 -9.84 13.36
C ALA A 440 34.37 -11.29 13.16
N GLU A 441 33.11 -11.54 12.77
CA GLU A 441 32.62 -12.91 12.51
C GLU A 441 33.33 -13.52 11.29
N SER A 442 33.61 -14.83 11.35
CA SER A 442 34.45 -15.52 10.36
C SER A 442 33.95 -15.39 8.92
N TRP A 443 32.64 -15.43 8.69
CA TRP A 443 32.04 -15.29 7.36
C TRP A 443 32.16 -13.87 6.79
N ALA A 444 32.23 -12.86 7.68
CA ALA A 444 32.30 -11.45 7.35
C ALA A 444 33.74 -10.98 7.11
N GLN A 445 34.73 -11.63 7.73
CA GLN A 445 36.16 -11.33 7.56
C GLN A 445 36.60 -11.38 6.10
N ASP A 446 36.12 -12.37 5.34
CA ASP A 446 36.43 -12.54 3.92
C ASP A 446 35.80 -11.45 3.02
N ASN A 447 34.79 -10.72 3.51
CA ASN A 447 34.06 -9.74 2.71
C ASN A 447 34.71 -8.35 2.79
N ALA A 448 35.68 -8.10 1.91
CA ALA A 448 36.42 -6.83 1.85
C ALA A 448 35.51 -5.59 1.76
N ARG A 449 34.37 -5.68 1.05
CA ARG A 449 33.43 -4.54 0.91
C ARG A 449 32.72 -4.22 2.22
N LEU A 450 32.30 -5.26 2.95
CA LEU A 450 31.69 -5.09 4.27
C LEU A 450 32.70 -4.54 5.28
N GLN A 451 33.94 -5.05 5.27
CA GLN A 451 35.01 -4.55 6.14
C GLN A 451 35.31 -3.07 5.89
N HIS A 452 35.43 -2.66 4.63
CA HIS A 452 35.62 -1.26 4.27
C HIS A 452 34.46 -0.38 4.75
N TYR A 453 33.22 -0.83 4.57
CA TYR A 453 32.04 -0.08 5.03
C TYR A 453 32.01 0.09 6.56
N VAL A 454 32.27 -0.98 7.31
CA VAL A 454 32.31 -0.91 8.78
C VAL A 454 33.47 -0.03 9.25
N HIS A 455 34.63 -0.12 8.60
CA HIS A 455 35.77 0.75 8.90
C HIS A 455 35.42 2.23 8.66
N ASP A 456 34.83 2.57 7.51
CA ASP A 456 34.40 3.93 7.18
C ASP A 456 33.38 4.47 8.19
N GLU A 457 32.36 3.69 8.53
CA GLU A 457 31.30 4.13 9.45
C GLU A 457 31.77 4.28 10.90
N THR A 458 32.80 3.54 11.30
CA THR A 458 33.36 3.61 12.66
C THR A 458 34.53 4.58 12.80
N SER A 459 35.24 4.90 11.71
CA SER A 459 36.38 5.82 11.71
C SER A 459 36.00 7.28 11.42
N LYS A 460 34.87 7.53 10.73
CA LYS A 460 34.42 8.90 10.43
C LYS A 460 34.16 9.72 11.71
N PRO A 461 34.83 10.87 11.88
CA PRO A 461 34.56 11.77 13.00
C PRO A 461 33.11 12.26 12.97
N LYS A 462 32.50 12.40 14.15
CA LYS A 462 31.08 12.75 14.32
C LYS A 462 30.67 13.99 13.50
N ASP A 463 31.57 14.99 13.40
CA ASP A 463 31.31 16.28 12.75
C ASP A 463 31.27 16.24 11.21
N GLN A 464 31.81 15.18 10.58
CA GLN A 464 31.85 15.04 9.12
C GLN A 464 30.81 14.04 8.59
N ARG A 465 30.00 13.45 9.46
CA ARG A 465 28.89 12.62 9.02
C ARG A 465 27.92 13.54 8.28
N PRO A 466 27.58 13.27 7.00
CA PRO A 466 26.56 14.04 6.33
C PRO A 466 25.31 13.92 7.19
N TRP A 467 24.91 15.05 7.80
CA TRP A 467 23.74 15.17 8.64
C TRP A 467 22.63 14.33 8.01
N ARG A 468 22.21 13.27 8.72
CA ARG A 468 21.25 12.28 8.21
C ARG A 468 20.06 13.06 7.66
N LEU A 469 19.66 12.73 6.42
CA LEU A 469 18.67 13.30 5.49
C LEU A 469 17.61 14.37 5.92
N ALA A 470 17.35 14.61 7.20
CA ALA A 470 16.42 15.62 7.70
C ALA A 470 16.80 17.06 7.27
N ASP A 471 18.10 17.41 7.23
CA ASP A 471 18.50 18.80 6.96
C ASP A 471 18.74 19.14 5.49
N LYS A 472 18.78 18.15 4.58
CA LYS A 472 18.82 18.45 3.12
C LYS A 472 17.54 19.12 2.64
N HIS A 473 16.47 19.10 3.45
CA HIS A 473 15.23 19.82 3.22
C HIS A 473 14.87 20.78 4.35
N TRP A 474 15.84 21.20 5.17
CA TRP A 474 15.69 22.46 5.90
C TRP A 474 15.88 23.62 4.91
N VAL A 475 14.99 23.69 3.93
CA VAL A 475 14.71 24.93 3.25
C VAL A 475 14.16 25.80 4.37
N ASP A 476 14.95 26.78 4.80
CA ASP A 476 14.53 27.84 5.70
C ASP A 476 13.15 28.31 5.21
N THR A 477 12.10 27.86 5.88
CA THR A 477 10.72 28.13 5.50
C THR A 477 10.49 29.63 5.55
N GLY A 478 11.27 30.35 6.36
CA GLY A 478 11.37 31.80 6.33
C GLY A 478 11.90 32.32 5.00
N LYS A 479 12.99 31.77 4.45
CA LYS A 479 13.48 32.12 3.09
C LYS A 479 12.46 31.81 2.02
N ARG A 480 11.86 30.63 2.07
CA ARG A 480 10.87 30.18 1.07
C ARG A 480 9.58 30.99 1.09
N LEU A 481 9.17 31.48 2.26
CA LEU A 481 8.01 32.35 2.45
C LEU A 481 8.36 33.84 2.36
N GLY A 482 9.61 34.22 2.01
CA GLY A 482 10.02 35.61 1.89
C GLY A 482 10.17 36.36 3.23
N LEU A 483 10.16 35.66 4.37
CA LEU A 483 10.47 36.19 5.72
C LEU A 483 11.99 36.42 5.94
N THR A 484 12.76 36.14 4.89
CA THR A 484 14.06 36.65 4.45
C THR A 484 14.45 38.10 4.70
N GLY A 485 14.27 38.64 5.90
CA GLY A 485 14.69 40.03 6.16
C GLY A 485 13.84 40.78 7.16
N ASN A 486 13.09 40.10 8.02
CA ASN A 486 12.43 40.78 9.13
C ASN A 486 13.47 41.16 10.21
N LYS A 487 14.15 42.28 9.95
CA LYS A 487 14.26 43.34 10.95
C LYS A 487 12.82 43.71 11.35
N TYR A 488 12.19 42.90 12.19
CA TYR A 488 11.27 43.46 13.18
C TYR A 488 12.17 44.39 14.02
N HIS A 489 12.39 45.66 13.60
CA HIS A 489 11.34 46.63 13.87
C HIS A 489 10.50 46.21 15.08
N PRO A 490 11.00 46.14 16.34
CA PRO A 490 10.04 46.21 17.44
C PRO A 490 9.25 47.48 17.14
N MET A 491 8.00 47.33 16.69
CA MET A 491 7.07 48.43 16.65
C MET A 491 7.12 48.95 18.07
N ASP A 492 7.66 50.14 18.22
CA ASP A 492 7.86 50.79 19.49
C ASP A 492 6.44 51.04 20.02
N VAL A 493 5.87 50.06 20.72
CA VAL A 493 4.50 50.12 21.27
C VAL A 493 4.44 51.22 22.34
N ALA A 494 5.60 51.72 22.79
CA ALA A 494 5.74 52.92 23.60
C ALA A 494 5.53 54.24 22.81
N GLY A 495 5.55 54.19 21.47
CA GLY A 495 5.34 55.35 20.59
C GLY A 495 3.92 55.49 20.06
N THR A 496 3.15 54.41 19.94
CA THR A 496 1.82 54.42 19.29
C THR A 496 0.63 54.35 20.24
N ASN A 497 0.86 54.13 21.54
CA ASN A 497 -0.20 54.27 22.55
C ASN A 497 -0.13 55.66 23.19
N GLU A 498 -0.92 56.59 22.65
CA GLU A 498 -1.14 57.93 23.24
C GLU A 498 -1.69 57.86 24.69
N ILE A 499 -2.14 56.69 25.14
CA ILE A 499 -2.62 56.43 26.51
C ILE A 499 -1.47 56.38 27.53
N CYS A 500 -0.24 56.02 27.11
CA CYS A 500 0.91 55.87 28.01
C CYS A 500 1.77 57.13 28.14
N ARG A 501 1.55 58.16 27.32
CA ARG A 501 2.13 59.50 27.49
C ARG A 501 1.07 60.38 28.13
N GLY A 502 1.30 60.82 29.37
CA GLY A 502 0.29 61.42 30.26
C GLY A 502 -0.34 62.75 29.83
N ASP A 503 -1.04 62.79 28.70
CA ASP A 503 -1.71 63.99 28.14
C ASP A 503 -3.22 63.82 27.99
N PHE A 504 -3.89 63.19 28.97
CA PHE A 504 -5.36 63.08 29.00
C PHE A 504 -6.10 64.40 29.34
N LEU A 505 -5.45 65.56 29.23
CA LEU A 505 -6.01 66.87 29.60
C LEU A 505 -6.11 67.89 28.45
N SER A 506 -5.81 67.53 27.20
CA SER A 506 -5.90 68.47 26.06
C SER A 506 -7.13 68.29 25.15
N VAL A 507 -7.93 67.22 25.33
CA VAL A 507 -9.05 66.88 24.42
C VAL A 507 -10.43 67.38 24.90
N VAL A 508 -10.50 68.09 26.04
CA VAL A 508 -11.74 68.74 26.48
C VAL A 508 -11.50 70.25 26.62
N GLY A 509 -11.62 70.98 25.51
CA GLY A 509 -11.73 72.44 25.56
C GLY A 509 -11.04 73.15 24.41
N LYS A 510 -11.71 73.23 23.25
CA LYS A 510 -11.56 74.34 22.29
C LYS A 510 -12.82 74.38 21.42
N ALA A 511 -13.84 75.04 21.95
CA ALA A 511 -14.99 75.48 21.18
C ALA A 511 -14.62 76.78 20.48
N THR A 512 -14.47 76.74 19.15
CA THR A 512 -14.51 77.94 18.30
C THR A 512 -15.71 77.84 17.39
N SER A 513 -16.64 78.76 17.64
CA SER A 513 -17.74 79.18 16.79
C SER A 513 -17.30 79.49 15.35
N ARG A 514 -18.04 79.02 14.34
CA ARG A 514 -18.54 79.83 13.22
C ARG A 514 -19.51 79.07 12.30
N CYS A 515 -20.75 79.57 12.31
CA CYS A 515 -21.70 79.80 11.22
C CYS A 515 -21.69 79.00 9.90
N GLY A 516 -22.91 78.61 9.46
CA GLY A 516 -23.26 78.36 8.05
C GLY A 516 -24.15 77.12 7.86
N SER A 517 -25.43 77.16 8.23
CA SER A 517 -26.59 77.37 7.34
C SER A 517 -27.02 76.17 6.47
N ALA A 518 -28.24 75.71 6.78
CA ALA A 518 -29.30 75.22 5.88
C ALA A 518 -29.29 73.77 5.31
N ALA A 519 -30.31 73.04 5.77
CA ALA A 519 -31.38 72.39 5.00
C ALA A 519 -31.32 70.88 4.71
N GLY A 520 -32.37 70.18 5.21
CA GLY A 520 -32.99 68.97 4.65
C GLY A 520 -32.27 67.66 4.97
N GLY A 521 -32.89 66.59 5.44
CA GLY A 521 -34.30 66.23 5.60
C GLY A 521 -34.33 64.73 5.91
N ALA A 522 -35.13 64.36 6.90
CA ALA A 522 -35.29 63.05 7.52
C ALA A 522 -35.35 61.83 6.59
N THR A 523 -34.89 60.65 7.06
CA THR A 523 -35.81 59.59 7.50
C THR A 523 -35.09 58.44 8.23
N VAL A 524 -35.76 58.01 9.29
CA VAL A 524 -35.45 56.94 10.23
C VAL A 524 -35.83 55.59 9.63
N VAL A 525 -34.98 54.56 9.74
CA VAL A 525 -35.44 53.16 9.80
C VAL A 525 -34.56 52.36 10.77
N CYS A 526 -35.21 51.90 11.84
CA CYS A 526 -34.71 50.93 12.81
C CYS A 526 -34.40 49.58 12.15
N ARG A 527 -33.32 48.93 12.59
CA ARG A 527 -32.99 47.55 12.27
C ARG A 527 -33.05 46.71 13.55
N PRO A 528 -33.94 45.72 13.68
CA PRO A 528 -33.77 44.63 14.63
C PRO A 528 -33.09 43.44 13.94
N GLN A 529 -32.42 42.64 14.77
CA GLN A 529 -31.86 41.33 14.43
C GLN A 529 -32.94 40.35 13.92
N PRO A 530 -32.51 39.19 13.39
CA PRO A 530 -33.09 37.99 13.97
C PRO A 530 -32.12 36.82 14.21
N SER A 531 -32.64 35.99 15.10
CA SER A 531 -32.20 34.76 15.72
C SER A 531 -32.19 33.52 14.81
N ALA A 532 -31.54 32.47 15.32
CA ALA A 532 -31.65 31.05 14.96
C ALA A 532 -33.13 30.55 15.00
N SER A 533 -33.57 29.42 14.43
CA SER A 533 -32.98 28.07 14.24
C SER A 533 -33.73 27.31 13.08
N PRO A 534 -33.88 25.96 13.01
CA PRO A 534 -33.48 25.15 11.85
C PRO A 534 -34.66 24.46 11.12
N ALA A 535 -34.42 23.86 9.94
CA ALA A 535 -35.40 22.97 9.31
C ALA A 535 -34.77 21.83 8.49
N ASN A 536 -35.40 20.66 8.67
CA ASN A 536 -35.23 19.37 8.02
C ASN A 536 -35.35 19.39 6.48
N SER A 537 -34.65 18.46 5.82
CA SER A 537 -35.14 17.87 4.57
C SER A 537 -34.67 16.42 4.40
N ARG A 538 -35.65 15.50 4.30
CA ARG A 538 -35.51 14.14 3.74
C ARG A 538 -35.45 14.21 2.20
N PRO A 539 -34.88 13.21 1.51
CA PRO A 539 -34.90 13.10 0.06
C PRO A 539 -36.11 12.29 -0.47
N ALA A 540 -36.53 12.61 -1.68
CA ALA A 540 -37.44 11.83 -2.50
C ALA A 540 -36.78 11.52 -3.84
N SER A 541 -36.90 10.29 -4.35
CA SER A 541 -37.30 9.97 -5.73
C SER A 541 -37.05 8.49 -6.06
N SER A 542 -38.12 7.74 -6.30
CA SER A 542 -38.46 7.14 -7.60
C SER A 542 -39.12 5.76 -7.49
N SER A 543 -40.23 5.67 -8.21
CA SER A 543 -41.20 4.61 -8.49
C SER A 543 -41.69 5.02 -9.90
N THR A 544 -42.02 4.21 -10.91
CA THR A 544 -42.33 2.80 -11.04
C THR A 544 -42.49 2.45 -12.55
N LEU A 545 -42.45 1.15 -12.88
CA LEU A 545 -43.31 0.39 -13.83
C LEU A 545 -43.11 0.33 -15.39
N ILE A 546 -43.01 -0.94 -15.83
CA ILE A 546 -43.77 -1.69 -16.89
C ILE A 546 -43.33 -1.67 -18.38
N SER A 547 -42.76 -2.83 -18.79
CA SER A 547 -43.14 -3.78 -19.87
C SER A 547 -43.51 -3.33 -21.30
N SER A 548 -42.85 -3.88 -22.34
CA SER A 548 -43.34 -5.09 -23.08
C SER A 548 -42.53 -5.47 -24.36
N ARG A 549 -42.25 -6.79 -24.47
CA ARG A 549 -42.23 -7.74 -25.63
C ARG A 549 -41.62 -7.35 -27.01
N ALA A 550 -40.65 -8.16 -27.52
CA ALA A 550 -40.86 -9.37 -28.36
C ALA A 550 -39.57 -9.83 -29.11
N GLY A 551 -39.36 -11.16 -29.24
CA GLY A 551 -38.67 -11.75 -30.41
C GLY A 551 -37.46 -12.69 -30.22
N GLY A 552 -37.70 -14.02 -30.18
CA GLY A 552 -37.07 -14.95 -31.14
C GLY A 552 -35.70 -15.64 -30.89
N HIS A 553 -35.74 -16.80 -30.20
CA HIS A 553 -35.35 -18.16 -30.67
C HIS A 553 -33.89 -18.62 -31.00
N CYS A 554 -33.59 -19.82 -30.46
CA CYS A 554 -32.77 -20.95 -30.98
C CYS A 554 -31.22 -20.84 -30.92
N LYS A 555 -30.42 -21.87 -30.61
CA LYS A 555 -30.58 -23.31 -30.35
C LYS A 555 -29.33 -23.84 -29.61
N GLN A 556 -29.51 -24.97 -28.92
CA GLN A 556 -28.54 -25.70 -28.09
C GLN A 556 -27.46 -26.47 -28.90
N GLY A 557 -26.34 -26.81 -28.24
CA GLY A 557 -25.35 -27.77 -28.71
C GLY A 557 -24.37 -28.25 -27.63
N ARG A 558 -24.69 -29.38 -26.99
CA ARG A 558 -23.85 -30.42 -26.35
C ARG A 558 -24.34 -31.77 -26.96
N PRO A 559 -23.72 -32.97 -26.79
CA PRO A 559 -22.63 -33.42 -25.90
C PRO A 559 -21.60 -34.38 -26.57
N ALA A 560 -20.80 -35.05 -25.73
CA ALA A 560 -19.75 -36.07 -25.96
C ALA A 560 -20.18 -37.39 -26.63
N ILE A 561 -19.20 -38.22 -27.07
CA ILE A 561 -18.98 -39.65 -26.70
C ILE A 561 -17.85 -40.32 -27.53
N LEU A 562 -17.24 -41.33 -26.88
CA LEU A 562 -16.19 -42.35 -27.12
C LEU A 562 -15.82 -42.96 -28.51
N GLU A 563 -14.62 -43.57 -28.45
CA GLU A 563 -14.14 -44.85 -29.04
C GLU A 563 -13.49 -44.92 -30.45
N ARG A 564 -12.19 -45.29 -30.51
CA ARG A 564 -11.72 -46.60 -31.01
C ARG A 564 -10.18 -46.74 -31.06
N LEU A 565 -9.73 -47.94 -30.68
CA LEU A 565 -8.40 -48.54 -30.90
C LEU A 565 -8.11 -48.76 -32.40
N PRO A 566 -6.85 -49.08 -32.76
CA PRO A 566 -6.62 -50.40 -33.33
C PRO A 566 -5.39 -51.12 -32.74
N ALA A 567 -5.45 -52.45 -32.81
CA ALA A 567 -4.39 -53.39 -32.48
C ALA A 567 -3.56 -53.76 -33.74
N VAL A 568 -2.36 -54.31 -33.48
CA VAL A 568 -1.69 -55.45 -34.15
C VAL A 568 -0.25 -55.18 -34.67
N HIS A 569 0.66 -56.09 -34.24
CA HIS A 569 2.06 -56.38 -34.64
C HIS A 569 3.14 -55.33 -34.27
N VAL A 570 4.26 -55.63 -33.58
CA VAL A 570 5.05 -56.85 -33.30
C VAL A 570 5.43 -56.84 -31.82
#